data_AF-A0A522N241-F1
#
_entry.id   AF-A0A522N241-F1
#
_cell.length_a   1.000
_cell.length_b   1.000
_cell.length_c   1.000
_cell.angle_alpha   90.00
_cell.angle_beta   90.00
_cell.angle_gamma   90.00
#
_symmetry.space_group_name_H-M   'P 1'
#
loop_
_entity.id
_entity.type
_entity.pdbx_description
1 polymer ?
#
loop_
_entity_poly.entity_id
_entity_poly.type
_entity_poly.pdbx_seq_one_letter_code
_entity_poly.pdbx_strand_id
1 'polypeptide(L)'
;MALLHARGLDHVPATVTAALQLRFRRPAPTSGPVHLRAWATEIDGDRVTCEGELRAGDPGDVCATVRATFVAVGPGHPAYDRWF
;
A
#
# COMPACT_ATOMS: atom_id res chain seq x y z
N MET A 1 7.86 5.85 -0.61
CA MET A 1 8.70 6.80 0.16
C MET A 1 9.17 6.27 1.50
N ALA A 2 8.33 5.59 2.30
CA ALA A 2 8.74 5.07 3.61
C ALA A 2 10.07 4.29 3.60
N LEU A 3 10.20 3.26 2.75
CA LEU A 3 11.43 2.48 2.63
C LEU A 3 12.62 3.26 2.03
N LEU A 4 12.35 4.19 1.09
CA LEU A 4 13.39 5.06 0.53
C LEU A 4 14.10 5.81 1.65
N HIS A 5 13.32 6.51 2.50
CA HIS A 5 13.86 7.34 3.57
C HIS A 5 14.48 6.48 4.68
N ALA A 6 13.81 5.42 5.11
CA ALA A 6 14.30 4.56 6.18
C ALA A 6 15.62 3.86 5.85
N ARG A 7 15.89 3.62 4.56
CA ARG A 7 17.09 2.92 4.10
C ARG A 7 18.13 3.85 3.45
N GLY A 8 17.88 5.17 3.40
CA GLY A 8 18.79 6.13 2.79
C GLY A 8 19.11 5.84 1.32
N LEU A 9 18.09 5.43 0.56
CA LEU A 9 18.24 5.07 -0.86
C LEU A 9 18.11 6.31 -1.76
N ASP A 10 18.77 6.30 -2.91
CA ASP A 10 18.72 7.40 -3.89
C ASP A 10 17.47 7.36 -4.78
N HIS A 11 16.81 6.19 -4.87
CA HIS A 11 15.61 5.98 -5.67
C HIS A 11 14.66 5.00 -4.98
N VAL A 12 13.37 5.10 -5.31
CA VAL A 12 12.34 4.26 -4.68
C VAL A 12 12.61 2.79 -4.99
N PRO A 13 12.70 1.92 -3.97
CA PRO A 13 13.02 0.52 -4.21
C PRO A 13 11.83 -0.21 -4.85
N ALA A 14 12.13 -1.30 -5.54
CA ALA A 14 11.13 -2.14 -6.19
C ALA A 14 10.39 -2.88 -5.11
N THR A 15 9.06 -2.77 -5.04
CA THR A 15 8.31 -3.46 -4.00
C THR A 15 7.30 -4.43 -4.56
N VAL A 16 7.17 -5.58 -3.91
CA VAL A 16 6.09 -6.52 -4.15
C VAL A 16 5.19 -6.61 -2.92
N THR A 17 3.91 -6.92 -3.13
CA THR A 17 2.97 -7.18 -2.05
C THR A 17 3.24 -8.58 -1.48
N ALA A 18 3.66 -8.66 -0.21
CA ALA A 18 3.85 -9.94 0.48
C ALA A 18 2.61 -10.39 1.24
N ALA A 19 1.82 -9.44 1.77
CA ALA A 19 0.58 -9.72 2.45
C ALA A 19 -0.44 -8.59 2.21
N LEU A 20 -1.71 -8.97 2.05
CA LEU A 20 -2.82 -8.04 1.89
C LEU A 20 -4.02 -8.56 2.69
N GLN A 21 -4.42 -7.81 3.70
CA GLN A 21 -5.63 -8.09 4.47
C GLN A 21 -6.63 -6.95 4.28
N LEU A 22 -7.80 -7.29 3.75
CA LEU A 22 -8.91 -6.37 3.54
C LEU A 22 -10.06 -6.71 4.48
N ARG A 23 -10.64 -5.68 5.09
CA ARG A 23 -11.92 -5.81 5.79
C ARG A 23 -12.95 -4.90 5.15
N PHE A 24 -13.84 -5.49 4.38
CA PHE A 24 -15.00 -4.83 3.80
C PHE A 24 -16.03 -4.58 4.90
N ARG A 25 -16.43 -3.32 5.06
CA ARG A 25 -17.39 -2.85 6.08
C ARG A 25 -18.79 -2.71 5.50
N ARG A 26 -18.86 -2.28 4.24
CA ARG A 26 -20.08 -2.14 3.46
C ARG A 26 -19.75 -2.02 1.97
N PRO A 27 -20.74 -2.21 1.08
CA PRO A 27 -20.55 -2.00 -0.35
C PRO A 27 -20.02 -0.58 -0.65
N ALA A 28 -19.15 -0.47 -1.64
CA ALA A 28 -18.76 0.80 -2.23
C ALA A 28 -19.68 1.09 -3.44
N PRO A 29 -20.47 2.17 -3.42
CA PRO A 29 -21.25 2.58 -4.58
C PRO A 29 -20.36 2.77 -5.82
N THR A 30 -20.85 2.35 -6.99
CA THR A 30 -20.14 2.47 -8.27
C THR A 30 -20.50 3.75 -9.04
N SER A 31 -21.51 4.49 -8.58
CA SER A 31 -22.04 5.69 -9.23
C SER A 31 -21.19 6.96 -9.00
N GLY A 32 -20.03 6.84 -8.36
CA GLY A 32 -19.19 7.98 -8.01
C GLY A 32 -17.76 7.55 -7.66
N PRO A 33 -16.88 8.53 -7.38
CA PRO A 33 -15.49 8.25 -7.05
C PRO A 33 -15.35 7.56 -5.69
N VAL A 34 -14.23 6.86 -5.54
CA VAL A 34 -13.73 6.37 -4.26
C VAL A 34 -12.46 7.12 -3.89
N HIS A 35 -12.26 7.35 -2.59
CA HIS A 35 -11.06 7.96 -2.03
C HIS A 35 -10.28 6.89 -1.27
N LEU A 36 -9.08 6.58 -1.76
CA LEU A 36 -8.17 5.65 -1.12
C LEU A 36 -7.04 6.45 -0.45
N ARG A 37 -6.80 6.18 0.83
CA ARG A 37 -5.62 6.68 1.53
C ARG A 37 -4.91 5.56 2.27
N ALA A 38 -3.59 5.62 2.30
CA ALA A 38 -2.76 4.68 3.04
C ALA A 38 -1.55 5.40 3.65
N TRP A 39 -1.03 4.85 4.74
CA TRP A 39 0.11 5.37 5.46
C TRP A 39 0.95 4.21 6.01
N ALA A 40 2.27 4.40 6.08
CA ALA A 40 3.15 3.42 6.71
C ALA A 40 2.92 3.42 8.23
N THR A 41 2.87 2.23 8.82
CA THR A 41 2.70 2.02 10.27
C THR A 41 3.91 1.36 10.90
N GLU A 42 4.68 0.61 10.12
CA GLU A 42 5.85 -0.13 10.59
C GLU A 42 6.84 -0.33 9.43
N ILE A 43 8.13 -0.29 9.75
CA ILE A 43 9.22 -0.61 8.82
C ILE A 43 10.13 -1.60 9.53
N ASP A 44 10.40 -2.72 8.88
CA ASP A 44 11.27 -3.78 9.37
C ASP A 44 12.19 -4.24 8.23
N GLY A 45 13.44 -3.80 8.26
CA GLY A 45 14.44 -4.11 7.24
C GLY A 45 14.00 -3.69 5.82
N ASP A 46 13.73 -4.67 4.96
CA ASP A 46 13.26 -4.48 3.60
C ASP A 46 11.73 -4.40 3.48
N ARG A 47 11.01 -4.48 4.61
CA ARG A 47 9.55 -4.52 4.67
C ARG A 47 8.95 -3.21 5.17
N VAL A 48 7.79 -2.85 4.63
CA VAL A 48 6.93 -1.81 5.18
C VAL A 48 5.52 -2.35 5.32
N THR A 49 4.93 -2.18 6.50
CA THR A 49 3.51 -2.43 6.70
C THR A 49 2.75 -1.12 6.67
N CYS A 50 1.77 -1.05 5.77
CA CYS A 50 0.88 0.08 5.59
C CYS A 50 -0.51 -0.27 6.11
N GLU A 51 -1.18 0.73 6.65
CA GLU A 51 -2.63 0.71 6.87
C GLU A 51 -3.30 1.72 5.96
N GLY A 52 -4.59 1.54 5.72
CA GLY A 52 -5.34 2.45 4.88
C GLY A 52 -6.84 2.20 4.92
N GLU A 53 -7.55 3.07 4.22
CA GLU A 53 -8.99 3.01 4.09
C GLU A 53 -9.45 3.47 2.71
N LEU A 54 -10.55 2.85 2.26
CA LEU A 54 -11.30 3.22 1.08
C LEU A 54 -12.62 3.85 1.53
N ARG A 55 -12.88 5.08 1.08
CA ARG A 55 -14.14 5.81 1.27
C ARG A 55 -14.86 5.98 -0.06
N ALA A 56 -16.18 6.06 -0.03
CA ALA A 56 -17.00 6.38 -1.19
C ALA A 56 -18.01 7.48 -0.85
N GLY A 57 -18.23 8.42 -1.78
CA GLY A 57 -19.03 9.64 -1.58
C GLY A 57 -18.22 10.84 -1.05
N ASP A 58 -18.90 11.96 -0.80
CA ASP A 58 -18.32 13.22 -0.27
C ASP A 58 -19.21 13.72 0.88
N PRO A 59 -18.74 13.78 2.15
CA PRO A 59 -17.36 13.58 2.65
C PRO A 59 -16.90 12.11 2.73
N GLY A 60 -17.77 11.18 2.37
CA GLY A 60 -17.41 9.80 2.07
C GLY A 60 -17.25 8.87 3.27
N ASP A 61 -17.79 7.68 3.08
CA ASP A 61 -18.06 6.74 4.15
C ASP A 61 -17.05 5.57 4.00
N VAL A 62 -16.32 5.14 5.05
CA VAL A 62 -15.36 4.01 4.98
C VAL A 62 -15.99 2.66 4.57
N CYS A 63 -15.77 2.24 3.32
CA CYS A 63 -16.25 0.96 2.79
C CYS A 63 -15.30 -0.20 3.09
N ALA A 64 -13.99 0.06 3.18
CA ALA A 64 -13.00 -0.96 3.52
C ALA A 64 -11.81 -0.38 4.29
N THR A 65 -11.21 -1.20 5.14
CA THR A 65 -9.91 -0.94 5.77
C THR A 65 -8.89 -1.97 5.29
N VAL A 66 -7.65 -1.55 5.09
CA VAL A 66 -6.56 -2.41 4.62
C VAL A 66 -5.39 -2.40 5.59
N ARG A 67 -4.76 -3.57 5.77
CA ARG A 67 -3.39 -3.72 6.27
C ARG A 67 -2.60 -4.51 5.23
N ALA A 68 -1.51 -3.95 4.74
CA ALA A 68 -0.72 -4.54 3.66
C ALA A 68 0.76 -4.46 3.98
N THR A 69 1.50 -5.54 3.71
CA THR A 69 2.96 -5.56 3.84
C THR A 69 3.58 -5.63 2.46
N PHE A 70 4.46 -4.67 2.18
CA PHE A 70 5.26 -4.60 0.96
C PHE A 70 6.72 -4.91 1.30
N VAL A 71 7.41 -5.58 0.39
CA VAL A 71 8.81 -5.98 0.55
C VAL A 71 9.62 -5.45 -0.61
N ALA A 72 10.72 -4.77 -0.30
CA ALA A 72 11.68 -4.33 -1.31
C ALA A 72 12.43 -5.54 -1.89
N VAL A 73 12.49 -5.64 -3.21
CA VAL A 73 13.19 -6.69 -3.94
C VAL A 73 14.36 -6.11 -4.72
N GLY A 74 15.38 -6.94 -4.97
CA GLY A 74 16.60 -6.57 -5.69
C GLY A 74 16.74 -7.25 -7.06
N PRO A 75 17.83 -6.96 -7.79
CA PRO A 75 18.15 -7.60 -9.06
C PRO A 75 18.12 -9.13 -8.96
N GLY A 76 17.60 -9.80 -9.99
CA GLY A 76 17.39 -11.25 -10.00
C GLY A 76 16.02 -11.70 -9.49
N HIS A 77 15.25 -10.81 -8.85
CA HIS A 77 13.84 -11.07 -8.55
C HIS A 77 12.97 -10.90 -9.81
N PRO A 78 12.05 -11.83 -10.15
CA PRO A 78 11.26 -11.76 -11.40
C PRO A 78 10.43 -10.48 -11.59
N ALA A 79 10.09 -9.81 -10.49
CA ALA A 79 9.30 -8.58 -10.47
C ALA A 79 10.14 -7.30 -10.36
N TYR A 80 11.48 -7.38 -10.32
CA TYR A 80 12.35 -6.22 -10.03
C TYR A 80 12.15 -5.06 -11.01
N ASP A 81 12.17 -5.33 -12.32
CA ASP A 81 12.06 -4.30 -13.37
C ASP A 81 10.64 -4.18 -13.96
N ARG A 82 9.61 -4.65 -13.24
CA ARG A 82 8.24 -4.72 -13.78
C ARG A 82 7.36 -3.51 -13.47
N TRP A 83 7.79 -2.66 -12.54
CA TRP A 83 6.93 -1.65 -11.92
C TRP A 83 7.53 -0.24 -11.92
N PHE A 84 8.55 0.00 -12.77
CA PHE A 84 9.23 1.29 -12.93
C PHE A 84 9.36 1.69 -14.39
#